data_AF-A0A1B1A5R5-F1
#
_entry.id   AF-A0A1B1A5R5-F1
#
_cell.length_a   1.000
_cell.length_b   1.000
_cell.length_c   1.000
_cell.angle_alpha   90.00
_cell.angle_beta   90.00
_cell.angle_gamma   90.00
#
_symmetry.space_group_name_H-M   'P 1'
#
loop_
_entity.id
_entity.type
_entity.pdbx_description
1 polymer ?
#
loop_
_entity_poly.entity_id
_entity_poly.type
_entity_poly.pdbx_seq_one_letter_code
_entity_poly.pdbx_strand_id
1 'polypeptide(L)' 'MQLAIEMELARLGATNPKKTVNPEAIRHSLTALQSVFDAALSELTSLEQVGMISGEIYLRRSLVQ' A
#
# COMPACT_ATOMS: atom_id res chain seq x y z
N MET A 1 -9.98 3.73 4.35
CA MET A 1 -9.09 3.72 3.18
C MET A 1 -7.85 2.86 3.42
N GLN A 2 -7.14 3.05 4.55
CA GLN A 2 -5.96 2.25 4.93
C GLN A 2 -6.17 0.72 4.76
N LEU A 3 -7.16 0.14 5.43
CA LEU A 3 -7.48 -1.29 5.31
C LEU A 3 -7.73 -1.75 3.87
N ALA A 4 -8.35 -0.90 3.04
CA ALA A 4 -8.59 -1.23 1.64
C ALA A 4 -7.29 -1.28 0.82
N ILE A 5 -6.34 -0.38 1.09
CA ILE A 5 -5.00 -0.40 0.50
C ILE A 5 -4.27 -1.67 0.93
N GLU A 6 -4.26 -2.00 2.22
CA GLU A 6 -3.60 -3.21 2.74
C GLU A 6 -4.17 -4.49 2.14
N MET A 7 -5.50 -4.61 2.08
CA MET A 7 -6.18 -5.75 1.49
C MET A 7 -5.87 -5.89 0.00
N GLU A 8 -5.81 -4.78 -0.74
CA GLU A 8 -5.51 -4.82 -2.18
C GLU A 8 -4.04 -5.20 -2.43
N LEU A 9 -3.11 -4.67 -1.65
CA LEU A 9 -1.70 -5.08 -1.68
C LEU A 9 -1.55 -6.58 -1.37
N ALA A 10 -2.26 -7.08 -0.35
CA ALA A 10 -2.28 -8.48 0.01
C ALA A 10 -2.88 -9.35 -1.11
N ARG A 11 -3.98 -8.93 -1.71
CA ARG A 11 -4.65 -9.61 -2.85
C ARG A 11 -3.72 -9.71 -4.06
N LEU A 12 -2.94 -8.67 -4.33
CA LEU A 12 -1.95 -8.65 -5.41
C LEU A 12 -0.62 -9.33 -5.04
N GLY A 13 -0.48 -9.82 -3.81
CA GLY A 13 0.73 -10.49 -3.33
C GLY A 13 1.91 -9.56 -3.08
N ALA A 14 1.69 -8.24 -3.10
CA ALA A 14 2.68 -7.20 -2.84
C ALA A 14 2.97 -7.09 -1.34
N THR A 15 3.55 -8.14 -0.77
CA THR A 15 3.71 -8.33 0.69
C THR A 15 5.17 -8.39 1.15
N ASN A 16 6.10 -8.01 0.27
CA ASN A 16 7.53 -7.94 0.57
C ASN A 16 8.25 -7.03 -0.46
N PRO A 17 9.47 -6.56 -0.16
CA PRO A 17 10.24 -5.66 -1.04
C PRO A 17 10.54 -6.19 -2.44
N LYS A 18 10.44 -7.50 -2.68
CA LYS A 18 10.69 -8.12 -4.00
C LYS A 18 9.43 -8.16 -4.87
N LYS A 19 8.26 -7.86 -4.29
CA LYS A 19 6.96 -7.83 -4.97
C LYS A 19 6.27 -6.51 -4.62
N THR A 20 6.42 -5.55 -5.51
CA THR A 20 5.88 -4.19 -5.40
C THR A 20 4.81 -3.96 -6.46
N VAL A 21 3.97 -2.95 -6.25
CA VAL A 21 2.92 -2.55 -7.19
C VAL A 21 2.83 -1.03 -7.27
N ASN A 22 2.44 -0.52 -8.43
CA ASN A 22 2.23 0.90 -8.64
C ASN A 22 1.05 1.40 -7.75
N PRO A 23 1.24 2.41 -6.89
CA PRO A 23 0.18 2.97 -6.04
C PRO A 23 -1.02 3.50 -6.85
N GLU A 24 -0.81 4.00 -8.07
CA GLU A 24 -1.89 4.47 -8.94
C GLU A 24 -2.81 3.32 -9.37
N ALA A 25 -2.25 2.13 -9.63
CA ALA A 25 -3.05 0.94 -9.93
C ALA A 25 -3.95 0.52 -8.74
N ILE A 26 -3.44 0.67 -7.51
CA ILE A 26 -4.22 0.42 -6.29
C ILE A 26 -5.34 1.44 -6.15
N ARG A 27 -5.03 2.73 -6.33
CA ARG A 27 -6.04 3.79 -6.27
C ARG A 27 -7.18 3.57 -7.28
N HIS A 28 -6.83 3.20 -8.52
CA HIS A 28 -7.81 2.89 -9.56
C HIS A 28 -8.64 1.65 -9.23
N SER A 29 -8.02 0.56 -8.76
CA SER A 29 -8.72 -0.66 -8.34
C SER A 29 -9.74 -0.37 -7.23
N LEU A 30 -9.40 0.52 -6.31
CA LEU A 30 -10.26 0.93 -5.20
C LEU A 30 -11.27 2.03 -5.56
N THR A 31 -11.26 2.54 -6.80
CA THR A 31 -12.05 3.71 -7.22
C THR A 31 -11.92 4.90 -6.26
N ALA A 32 -10.73 5.09 -5.69
CA ALA A 32 -10.50 6.06 -4.64
C ALA A 32 -10.19 7.46 -5.19
N LEU A 33 -10.70 8.49 -4.50
CA LEU A 33 -10.29 9.88 -4.72
C LEU A 33 -8.80 10.04 -4.38
N GLN A 34 -8.07 10.78 -5.22
CA GLN A 34 -6.62 11.00 -5.07
C GLN A 34 -6.23 11.50 -3.68
N SER A 35 -6.89 12.57 -3.19
CA SER A 35 -6.59 13.15 -1.88
C SER A 35 -6.80 12.19 -0.71
N VAL A 36 -7.87 11.39 -0.76
CA VAL A 36 -8.19 10.39 0.28
C VAL A 36 -7.19 9.24 0.24
N PHE A 37 -6.79 8.82 -0.96
CA PHE A 37 -5.80 7.78 -1.16
C PHE A 37 -4.42 8.22 -0.66
N ASP A 38 -3.97 9.42 -1.05
CA ASP A 38 -2.66 9.96 -0.68
C ASP A 38 -2.53 10.16 0.83
N ALA A 39 -3.58 10.68 1.49
CA ALA A 39 -3.60 10.83 2.94
C ALA A 39 -3.46 9.47 3.65
N ALA A 40 -4.22 8.47 3.21
CA ALA A 40 -4.17 7.13 3.80
C ALA A 40 -2.83 6.42 3.52
N LEU A 41 -2.29 6.54 2.31
CA LEU A 41 -1.00 5.97 1.95
C LEU A 41 0.14 6.62 2.74
N SER A 42 0.10 7.95 2.93
CA SER A 42 1.06 8.70 3.75
C SER A 42 1.05 8.25 5.21
N GLU A 43 -0.13 7.96 5.76
CA GLU A 43 -0.24 7.44 7.13
C GLU A 43 0.31 6.01 7.24
N LEU A 44 -0.04 5.13 6.30
CA LEU A 44 0.48 3.75 6.25
C LEU A 44 2.00 3.69 6.10
N THR A 45 2.61 4.59 5.33
CA THR A 45 4.07 4.67 5.19
C THR A 45 4.72 5.25 6.44
N SER A 46 4.08 6.22 7.09
CA SER A 46 4.54 6.80 8.37
C SER A 46 4.49 5.78 9.52
N LEU A 47 3.52 4.86 9.50
CA LEU A 47 3.38 3.76 10.45
C LEU A 47 4.25 2.54 10.10
N GLU A 48 5.08 2.63 9.05
CA GLU A 48 5.87 1.52 8.52
C GLU A 48 5.05 0.26 8.17
N GLN A 49 3.76 0.41 7.90
CA GLN A 49 2.87 -0.67 7.46
C GLN A 49 2.96 -0.90 5.94
N VAL A 50 3.28 0.16 5.19
CA VAL A 50 3.56 0.10 3.75
C VAL A 50 4.98 0.61 3.50
N GLY A 51 5.75 -0.16 2.72
CA GLY A 51 7.06 0.27 2.23
C GLY A 51 6.97 0.79 0.80
N MET A 52 7.89 1.68 0.43
CA MET A 52 8.02 2.21 -0.93
C MET A 52 9.43 1.95 -1.47
N ILE A 53 9.53 1.46 -2.69
CA ILE A 53 10.80 1.23 -3.42
C ILE A 53 10.57 1.68 -4.86
N SER A 54 11.41 2.59 -5.35
CA SER A 54 11.33 3.10 -6.74
C SER A 54 9.94 3.64 -7.13
N GLY A 55 9.22 4.24 -6.18
CA GLY A 55 7.86 4.78 -6.39
C GLY A 55 6.75 3.73 -6.35
N GLU A 56 7.07 2.45 -6.24
CA GLU A 56 6.10 1.37 -6.05
C GLU A 56 5.96 1.02 -4.56
N ILE A 57 4.82 0.43 -4.20
CA ILE A 57 4.45 0.15 -2.81
C ILE A 57 4.26 -1.35 -2.55
N TYR A 58 4.50 -1.75 -1.30
CA TYR A 58 4.25 -3.11 -0.82
C TYR A 58 3.85 -3.09 0.66
N LEU A 59 3.04 -4.06 1.07
CA LEU A 59 2.69 -4.29 2.47
C LEU A 59 3.93 -4.80 3.21
N ARG A 60 4.33 -4.10 4.27
CA ARG A 60 5.32 -4.61 5.21
C ARG A 60 4.62 -5.60 6.13
N ARG A 61 5.03 -6.87 6.06
CA ARG A 61 4.66 -7.80 7.13
C ARG A 61 5.38 -7.34 8.39
N SER A 62 4.61 -6.83 9.35
CA SER A 62 5.14 -6.55 10.68
C SER A 62 5.72 -7.84 11.22
N LEU A 63 7.01 -7.84 11.56
CA LEU A 63 7.71 -8.95 12.24
C LEU A 63 7.29 -9.01 13.73
N VAL A 64 6.02 -8.78 14.02
CA VAL A 64 5.47 -8.96 15.36
C VAL A 64 4.84 -10.35 15.37
N GLN A 65 5.67 -11.34 15.74
CA GLN A 65 5.22 -12.57 16.38
C GLN A 65 4.97 -12.30 17.85
#